data_AF-T1BYJ0-F1
#
_entry.id   AF-T1BYJ0-F1
#
_cell.length_a   1.000
_cell.length_b   1.000
_cell.length_c   1.000
_cell.angle_alpha   90.00
_cell.angle_beta   90.00
_cell.angle_gamma   90.00
#
_symmetry.space_group_name_H-M   'P 1'
#
loop_
_entity.id
_entity.type
_entity.pdbx_description
1 polymer ?
#
loop_
_entity_poly.entity_id
_entity_poly.type
_entity_poly.pdbx_seq_one_letter_code
_entity_poly.pdbx_strand_id
1 'polypeptide(L)'
;MSAQPPIAARHKGFNRAEIVDRNFIEFVHDWRGAAVPTPRDDDAVLPGSALDARGFRELFESQLISRHLDLMARVLRVKNKVFYTIGSSGHEGNAMLARLTRHTDPAFLHYRSGAFMAERFRKLPDMDPVMDSALSFAASKDDPASGGRHKV
;
A
#
# COMPACT_ATOMS: atom_id res chain seq x y z
N MET A 1 21.25 20.20 -16.91
CA MET A 1 20.61 19.20 -16.02
C MET A 1 21.29 19.28 -14.67
N SER A 2 20.67 19.94 -13.69
CA SER A 2 21.22 20.02 -12.34
C SER A 2 20.99 18.66 -11.65
N ALA A 3 22.07 17.97 -11.31
CA ALA A 3 21.98 16.72 -10.55
C ALA A 3 21.52 17.05 -9.12
N GLN A 4 20.41 16.44 -8.69
CA GLN A 4 19.98 16.53 -7.30
C GLN A 4 21.07 15.97 -6.38
N PRO A 5 21.40 16.64 -5.26
CA PRO A 5 22.43 16.16 -4.35
C PRO A 5 22.01 14.80 -3.75
N PRO A 6 22.94 13.83 -3.62
CA PRO A 6 22.63 12.52 -3.11
C PRO A 6 22.23 12.59 -1.63
N ILE A 7 21.18 11.87 -1.27
CA ILE A 7 20.70 11.77 0.11
C ILE A 7 21.72 10.98 0.92
N ALA A 8 22.37 11.64 1.89
CA ALA A 8 23.40 11.03 2.73
C ALA A 8 22.84 9.87 3.58
N ALA A 9 23.42 8.69 3.43
CA ALA A 9 23.09 7.52 4.26
C ALA A 9 23.66 7.71 5.68
N ARG A 10 22.78 7.80 6.69
CA ARG A 10 23.20 7.87 8.11
C ARG A 10 22.97 6.52 8.80
N HIS A 11 23.94 6.12 9.63
CA HIS A 11 24.09 4.78 10.22
C HIS A 11 23.34 4.61 11.55
N LYS A 12 22.86 3.37 11.81
CA LYS A 12 22.26 2.76 13.04
C LYS A 12 21.28 3.61 13.87
N GLY A 13 20.04 3.12 13.99
CA GLY A 13 18.90 3.85 14.58
C GLY A 13 17.97 4.48 13.51
N PHE A 14 18.22 4.21 12.24
CA PHE A 14 17.49 4.75 11.11
C PHE A 14 16.16 4.03 10.87
N ASN A 15 15.04 4.71 11.14
CA ASN A 15 13.72 4.26 10.70
C ASN A 15 13.57 4.52 9.19
N ARG A 16 14.02 3.56 8.38
CA ARG A 16 13.95 3.66 6.91
C ARG A 16 12.54 3.89 6.40
N ALA A 17 11.53 3.31 7.05
CA ALA A 17 10.14 3.47 6.64
C ALA A 17 9.66 4.91 6.82
N GLU A 18 9.96 5.52 7.97
CA GLU A 18 9.66 6.94 8.23
C GLU A 18 10.40 7.89 7.30
N ILE A 19 11.65 7.58 6.95
CA ILE A 19 12.41 8.42 6.00
C ILE A 19 11.81 8.35 4.61
N VAL A 20 11.45 7.15 4.14
CA VAL A 20 10.81 6.99 2.83
C VAL A 20 9.45 7.69 2.80
N ASP A 21 8.67 7.58 3.87
CA ASP A 21 7.39 8.26 4.01
C ASP A 21 7.53 9.79 4.00
N ARG A 22 8.46 10.32 4.81
CA ARG A 22 8.76 11.76 4.83
C ARG A 22 9.24 12.25 3.46
N ASN A 23 10.16 11.54 2.82
CA ASN A 23 10.65 11.90 1.49
C ASN A 23 9.51 11.93 0.46
N PHE A 24 8.54 11.01 0.55
CA PHE A 24 7.37 11.01 -0.32
C PHE A 24 6.48 12.24 -0.06
N ILE A 25 6.19 12.56 1.19
CA ILE A 25 5.39 13.73 1.57
C ILE A 25 6.08 15.03 1.11
N GLU A 26 7.38 15.18 1.40
CA GLU A 26 8.18 16.33 0.96
C GLU A 26 8.18 16.44 -0.56
N PHE A 27 8.37 15.33 -1.29
CA PHE A 27 8.32 15.32 -2.75
C PHE A 27 6.97 15.78 -3.29
N VAL A 28 5.86 15.32 -2.72
CA VAL A 28 4.51 15.70 -3.15
C VAL A 28 4.23 17.17 -2.83
N HIS A 29 4.61 17.65 -1.65
CA HIS A 29 4.45 19.04 -1.23
C HIS A 29 5.27 20.01 -2.10
N ASP A 30 6.50 19.62 -2.42
CA ASP A 30 7.43 20.42 -3.20
C ASP A 30 7.33 20.16 -4.70
N TRP A 31 6.32 19.42 -5.15
CA TRP A 31 6.10 19.17 -6.56
C TRP A 31 5.85 20.50 -7.30
N ARG A 32 6.71 20.79 -8.30
CA ARG A 32 6.66 22.00 -9.15
C ARG A 32 6.32 21.67 -10.61
N GLY A 33 5.54 20.60 -10.82
CA GLY A 33 5.10 20.24 -12.17
C GLY A 33 4.06 21.22 -12.73
N ALA A 34 3.82 21.15 -14.03
CA ALA A 34 2.74 21.90 -14.65
C ALA A 34 1.39 21.30 -14.21
N ALA A 35 0.50 22.14 -13.70
CA ALA A 35 -0.88 21.74 -13.45
C ALA A 35 -1.53 21.41 -14.80
N VAL A 36 -1.95 20.16 -14.96
CA VAL A 36 -2.80 19.73 -16.07
C VAL A 36 -4.26 19.76 -15.61
N PRO A 37 -5.23 19.96 -16.52
CA PRO A 37 -6.64 19.83 -16.18
C PRO A 37 -6.91 18.50 -15.48
N THR A 38 -7.76 18.51 -14.46
CA THR A 38 -8.18 17.26 -13.81
C THR A 38 -8.87 16.36 -14.83
N PRO A 39 -8.38 15.13 -15.05
CA PRO A 39 -9.01 14.22 -15.98
C PRO A 39 -10.39 13.80 -15.49
N ARG A 40 -11.28 13.52 -16.43
CA ARG A 40 -12.54 12.82 -16.15
C ARG A 40 -12.23 11.39 -15.75
N ASP A 41 -13.16 10.77 -15.04
CA ASP A 41 -12.98 9.43 -14.49
C ASP A 41 -12.66 8.36 -15.53
N ASP A 42 -13.25 8.50 -16.71
CA ASP A 42 -13.13 7.61 -17.87
C ASP A 42 -11.98 7.99 -18.82
N ASP A 43 -11.27 9.09 -18.57
CA ASP A 43 -10.11 9.47 -19.36
C ASP A 43 -8.95 8.50 -19.09
N ALA A 44 -8.29 8.04 -20.15
CA ALA A 44 -7.08 7.22 -20.06
C ALA A 44 -5.94 8.01 -19.38
N VAL A 45 -5.21 7.36 -18.45
CA VAL A 45 -4.10 8.03 -17.74
C VAL A 45 -2.95 8.44 -18.65
N LEU A 46 -2.81 7.75 -19.78
CA LEU A 46 -1.86 8.04 -20.86
C LEU A 46 -2.53 7.70 -22.21
N PRO A 47 -2.13 8.34 -23.31
CA PRO A 47 -2.63 7.98 -24.64
C PRO A 47 -2.48 6.47 -24.91
N GLY A 48 -3.59 5.80 -25.24
CA GLY A 48 -3.64 4.35 -25.50
C GLY A 48 -3.66 3.46 -24.27
N SER A 49 -3.68 4.01 -23.05
CA SER A 49 -3.81 3.24 -21.81
C SER A 49 -5.23 2.68 -21.66
N ALA A 50 -5.33 1.41 -21.26
CA ALA A 50 -6.59 0.81 -20.81
C ALA A 50 -6.94 1.17 -19.35
N LEU A 51 -5.99 1.76 -18.61
CA LEU A 51 -6.21 2.27 -17.26
C LEU A 51 -6.75 3.70 -17.36
N ASP A 52 -7.94 3.91 -16.84
CA ASP A 52 -8.59 5.21 -16.71
C ASP A 52 -8.22 5.92 -15.39
N ALA A 53 -8.55 7.20 -15.28
CA ALA A 53 -8.21 8.03 -14.12
C ALA A 53 -8.86 7.51 -12.83
N ARG A 54 -10.10 6.99 -12.91
CA ARG A 54 -10.77 6.36 -11.76
C ARG A 54 -10.00 5.14 -11.28
N GLY A 55 -9.69 4.22 -12.18
CA GLY A 55 -8.97 2.98 -11.90
C GLY A 55 -7.57 3.25 -11.35
N PHE A 56 -6.91 4.31 -11.81
CA PHE A 56 -5.63 4.76 -11.28
C PHE A 56 -5.73 5.27 -9.84
N ARG A 57 -6.74 6.09 -9.52
CA ARG A 57 -6.94 6.57 -8.13
C ARG A 57 -7.23 5.43 -7.18
N GLU A 58 -8.07 4.48 -7.58
CA GLU A 58 -8.36 3.27 -6.80
C GLU A 58 -7.12 2.38 -6.60
N LEU A 59 -6.29 2.20 -7.64
CA LEU A 59 -5.01 1.49 -7.50
C LEU A 59 -4.08 2.20 -6.51
N PHE A 60 -4.00 3.53 -6.61
CA PHE A 60 -3.20 4.35 -5.71
C PHE A 60 -3.71 4.25 -4.26
N GLU A 61 -5.02 4.25 -4.05
CA GLU A 61 -5.64 4.02 -2.74
C GLU A 61 -5.25 2.65 -2.16
N SER A 62 -5.31 1.57 -2.95
CA SER A 62 -4.90 0.23 -2.52
C SER A 62 -3.41 0.17 -2.13
N GLN A 63 -2.55 0.91 -2.84
CA GLN A 63 -1.13 1.08 -2.48
C GLN A 63 -0.97 1.82 -1.16
N LEU A 64 -1.71 2.92 -0.97
CA LEU A 64 -1.68 3.72 0.26
C LEU A 64 -2.19 2.92 1.46
N ILE A 65 -3.24 2.11 1.30
CA ILE A 65 -3.75 1.22 2.36
C ILE A 65 -2.63 0.29 2.84
N SER A 66 -1.97 -0.41 1.92
CA SER A 66 -0.85 -1.31 2.25
C SER A 66 0.27 -0.58 3.00
N ARG A 67 0.67 0.59 2.49
CA ARG A 67 1.74 1.40 3.11
C ARG A 67 1.36 1.88 4.52
N HIS A 68 0.17 2.42 4.70
CA HIS A 68 -0.26 2.92 6.01
C HIS A 68 -0.43 1.80 7.03
N LEU A 69 -0.96 0.64 6.61
CA LEU A 69 -1.04 -0.55 7.45
C LEU A 69 0.35 -1.00 7.91
N ASP A 70 1.35 -1.00 7.02
CA ASP A 70 2.73 -1.33 7.38
C ASP A 70 3.35 -0.34 8.37
N LEU A 71 3.17 0.96 8.14
CA LEU A 71 3.66 2.00 9.04
C LEU A 71 3.03 1.86 10.42
N MET A 72 1.71 1.62 10.47
CA MET A 72 1.01 1.46 11.73
C MET A 72 1.37 0.18 12.47
N ALA A 73 1.50 -0.94 11.75
CA ALA A 73 1.95 -2.19 12.34
C ALA A 73 3.33 -2.04 13.00
N ARG A 74 4.25 -1.26 12.40
CA ARG A 74 5.56 -0.95 12.99
C ARG A 74 5.44 -0.11 14.26
N VAL A 75 4.61 0.93 14.26
CA VAL A 75 4.37 1.77 15.45
C VAL A 75 3.77 0.94 16.59
N LEU A 76 2.77 0.11 16.30
CA LEU A 76 2.10 -0.73 17.28
C LEU A 76 2.96 -1.90 17.76
N ARG A 77 3.89 -2.38 16.93
CA ARG A 77 4.86 -3.40 17.33
C ARG A 77 5.72 -2.92 18.50
N VAL A 78 6.18 -1.67 18.47
CA VAL A 78 6.96 -1.06 19.58
C VAL A 78 6.12 -0.98 20.87
N LYS A 79 4.79 -0.89 20.74
CA LYS A 79 3.85 -0.87 21.87
C LYS A 79 3.38 -2.27 22.30
N ASN A 80 3.94 -3.36 21.75
CA ASN A 80 3.48 -4.74 21.96
C ASN A 80 1.98 -4.94 21.65
N LYS A 81 1.44 -4.21 20.67
CA LYS A 81 0.04 -4.34 20.21
C LYS A 81 -0.09 -5.10 18.88
N VAL A 82 1.03 -5.46 18.27
CA VAL A 82 1.12 -6.29 17.07
C VAL A 82 2.20 -7.36 17.30
N PHE A 83 1.91 -8.60 16.95
CA PHE A 83 2.78 -9.74 17.26
C PHE A 83 3.88 -9.97 16.23
N TYR A 84 3.56 -9.84 14.94
CA TYR A 84 4.51 -9.99 13.84
C TYR A 84 4.13 -9.02 12.73
N THR A 85 5.13 -8.38 12.12
CA THR A 85 4.91 -7.45 11.00
C THR A 85 6.09 -7.51 10.05
N ILE A 86 5.79 -7.67 8.76
CA ILE A 86 6.75 -7.46 7.67
C ILE A 86 6.17 -6.39 6.76
N GLY A 87 6.94 -5.32 6.54
CA GLY A 87 6.53 -4.29 5.60
C GLY A 87 6.61 -4.74 4.14
N SER A 88 5.64 -4.30 3.36
CA SER A 88 5.52 -4.43 1.90
C SER A 88 6.18 -3.29 1.11
N SER A 89 6.87 -2.35 1.76
CA SER A 89 7.52 -1.21 1.10
C SER A 89 8.34 -1.62 -0.13
N GLY A 90 8.10 -0.92 -1.25
CA GLY A 90 8.66 -1.21 -2.58
C GLY A 90 7.88 -2.26 -3.39
N HIS A 91 6.86 -2.91 -2.79
CA HIS A 91 6.04 -3.93 -3.45
C HIS A 91 4.58 -3.48 -3.65
N GLU A 92 4.23 -2.24 -3.30
CA GLU A 92 2.86 -1.73 -3.41
C GLU A 92 2.32 -1.82 -4.85
N GLY A 93 3.20 -1.76 -5.86
CA GLY A 93 2.84 -1.93 -7.27
C GLY A 93 2.18 -3.28 -7.61
N ASN A 94 2.26 -4.30 -6.75
CA ASN A 94 1.56 -5.58 -6.96
C ASN A 94 0.02 -5.44 -6.96
N ALA A 95 -0.53 -4.30 -6.51
CA ALA A 95 -1.93 -3.93 -6.74
C ALA A 95 -2.33 -4.03 -8.22
N MET A 96 -1.42 -3.70 -9.15
CA MET A 96 -1.72 -3.82 -10.58
C MET A 96 -2.03 -5.27 -11.00
N LEU A 97 -1.31 -6.25 -10.45
CA LEU A 97 -1.59 -7.66 -10.73
C LEU A 97 -2.92 -8.12 -10.13
N ALA A 98 -3.25 -7.64 -8.92
CA ALA A 98 -4.56 -7.87 -8.33
C ALA A 98 -5.69 -7.28 -9.17
N ARG A 99 -5.50 -6.08 -9.73
CA ARG A 99 -6.45 -5.45 -10.65
C ARG A 99 -6.64 -6.25 -11.93
N LEU A 100 -5.57 -6.78 -12.51
CA LEU A 100 -5.63 -7.54 -13.76
C LEU A 100 -6.25 -8.94 -13.60
N THR A 101 -6.23 -9.53 -12.40
CA THR A 101 -6.73 -10.89 -12.15
C THR A 101 -8.11 -10.88 -11.50
N ARG A 102 -8.97 -11.85 -11.80
CA ARG A 102 -10.27 -11.99 -11.12
C ARG A 102 -10.06 -12.31 -9.64
N HIS A 103 -11.01 -11.95 -8.78
CA HIS A 103 -10.90 -12.31 -7.35
C HIS A 103 -10.91 -13.83 -7.11
N THR A 104 -11.41 -14.61 -8.06
CA THR A 104 -11.43 -16.08 -8.06
C THR A 104 -10.18 -16.74 -8.65
N ASP A 105 -9.28 -15.98 -9.29
CA ASP A 105 -8.04 -16.57 -9.80
C ASP A 105 -7.13 -16.93 -8.62
N PRO A 106 -6.61 -18.17 -8.53
CA PRO A 106 -5.73 -18.57 -7.44
C PRO A 106 -4.46 -17.72 -7.44
N ALA A 107 -4.02 -17.31 -6.25
CA ALA A 107 -2.81 -16.53 -6.07
C ALA A 107 -1.97 -17.10 -4.92
N PHE A 108 -0.73 -17.46 -5.20
CA PHE A 108 0.26 -17.81 -4.19
C PHE A 108 0.97 -16.54 -3.74
N LEU A 109 0.56 -16.04 -2.59
CA LEU A 109 1.00 -14.73 -2.11
C LEU A 109 2.30 -14.82 -1.34
N HIS A 110 3.06 -13.74 -1.43
CA HIS A 110 4.23 -13.51 -0.59
C HIS A 110 3.80 -12.63 0.60
N TYR A 111 4.54 -12.64 1.70
CA TYR A 111 4.25 -11.82 2.89
C TYR A 111 4.37 -10.30 2.65
N ARG A 112 4.70 -9.87 1.42
CA ARG A 112 4.72 -8.46 0.97
C ARG A 112 3.57 -8.13 0.01
N SER A 113 2.54 -8.96 -0.04
CA SER A 113 1.39 -8.83 -0.95
C SER A 113 0.22 -8.00 -0.40
N GLY A 114 0.47 -7.05 0.52
CA GLY A 114 -0.58 -6.23 1.14
C GLY A 114 -1.42 -5.45 0.14
N ALA A 115 -0.78 -4.74 -0.81
CA ALA A 115 -1.49 -3.95 -1.82
C ALA A 115 -2.26 -4.83 -2.83
N PHE A 116 -1.76 -6.03 -3.13
CA PHE A 116 -2.49 -7.04 -3.90
C PHE A 116 -3.78 -7.43 -3.19
N MET A 117 -3.71 -7.68 -1.87
CA MET A 117 -4.90 -8.05 -1.09
C MET A 117 -5.90 -6.90 -0.98
N ALA A 118 -5.43 -5.68 -0.70
CA ALA A 118 -6.29 -4.49 -0.66
C ALA A 118 -7.03 -4.28 -1.99
N GLU A 119 -6.36 -4.46 -3.13
CA GLU A 119 -6.98 -4.33 -4.44
C GLU A 119 -7.91 -5.50 -4.79
N ARG A 120 -7.63 -6.72 -4.31
CA ARG A 120 -8.57 -7.86 -4.43
C ARG A 120 -9.84 -7.63 -3.61
N PHE A 121 -9.73 -7.07 -2.41
CA PHE A 121 -10.86 -6.75 -1.55
C PHE A 121 -11.86 -5.80 -2.23
N ARG A 122 -11.36 -4.83 -3.01
CA ARG A 122 -12.19 -3.90 -3.79
C ARG A 122 -13.15 -4.60 -4.76
N LYS A 123 -12.86 -5.83 -5.17
CA LYS A 123 -13.68 -6.61 -6.11
C LYS A 123 -14.84 -7.36 -5.45
N LEU A 124 -14.93 -7.29 -4.13
CA LEU A 124 -15.92 -7.99 -3.32
C LEU A 124 -16.75 -6.95 -2.55
N PRO A 125 -18.09 -7.09 -2.51
CA PRO A 125 -18.91 -6.25 -1.66
C PRO A 125 -18.61 -6.51 -0.18
N ASP A 126 -18.85 -5.50 0.65
CA ASP A 126 -18.82 -5.58 2.11
C ASP A 126 -17.48 -5.99 2.74
N MET A 127 -16.37 -5.83 2.01
CA MET A 127 -15.02 -6.07 2.52
C MET A 127 -14.33 -4.78 2.96
N ASP A 128 -13.72 -4.79 4.15
CA ASP A 128 -12.90 -3.68 4.67
C ASP A 128 -11.43 -4.14 4.80
N PRO A 129 -10.56 -3.83 3.82
CA PRO A 129 -9.17 -4.29 3.85
C PRO A 129 -8.37 -3.67 5.01
N VAL A 130 -8.80 -2.52 5.54
CA VAL A 130 -8.12 -1.85 6.66
C VAL A 130 -8.46 -2.56 7.96
N MET A 131 -9.76 -2.75 8.24
CA MET A 131 -10.22 -3.41 9.46
C MET A 131 -9.75 -4.86 9.54
N ASP A 132 -9.90 -5.64 8.48
CA ASP A 132 -9.52 -7.05 8.47
C ASP A 132 -8.01 -7.24 8.67
N SER A 133 -7.21 -6.35 8.09
CA SER A 133 -5.76 -6.34 8.31
C SER A 133 -5.41 -5.93 9.74
N ALA A 134 -6.10 -4.95 10.33
CA ALA A 134 -5.89 -4.52 11.71
C ALA A 134 -6.24 -5.63 12.72
N LEU A 135 -7.35 -6.36 12.50
CA LEU A 135 -7.73 -7.52 13.30
C LEU A 135 -6.66 -8.62 13.23
N SER A 136 -6.13 -8.88 12.04
CA SER A 136 -5.03 -9.82 11.83
C SER A 136 -3.76 -9.41 12.57
N PHE A 137 -3.36 -8.13 12.48
CA PHE A 137 -2.19 -7.63 13.21
C PHE A 137 -2.31 -7.76 14.73
N ALA A 138 -3.52 -7.58 15.27
CA ALA A 138 -3.82 -7.70 16.69
C ALA A 138 -3.97 -9.16 17.16
N ALA A 139 -3.92 -10.15 16.25
CA ALA A 139 -4.31 -11.53 16.52
C ALA A 139 -5.70 -11.61 17.18
N SER A 140 -6.64 -10.78 16.71
CA SER A 140 -8.00 -10.73 17.25
C SER A 140 -8.73 -12.04 16.95
N LYS A 141 -9.51 -12.52 17.92
CA LYS A 141 -10.45 -13.64 17.70
C LYS A 141 -11.46 -13.35 16.59
N ASP A 142 -11.68 -12.06 16.29
CA ASP A 142 -12.60 -11.58 15.27
C ASP A 142 -11.95 -11.49 13.87
N ASP A 143 -10.65 -11.83 13.73
CA ASP A 143 -9.99 -11.92 12.41
C ASP A 143 -10.72 -12.96 11.53
N PRO A 144 -11.33 -12.56 10.40
CA PRO A 144 -12.16 -13.45 9.59
C PRO A 144 -11.39 -14.60 8.95
N ALA A 145 -10.07 -14.48 8.81
CA ALA A 145 -9.24 -15.47 8.12
C ALA A 145 -8.50 -16.43 9.07
N SER A 146 -8.23 -16.07 10.35
CA SER A 146 -7.57 -17.00 11.29
C SER A 146 -8.25 -17.16 12.64
N GLY A 147 -9.24 -16.34 12.98
CA GLY A 147 -9.84 -16.35 14.31
C GLY A 147 -8.81 -16.15 15.44
N GLY A 148 -7.85 -15.26 15.22
CA GLY A 148 -6.82 -14.90 16.20
C GLY A 148 -5.59 -15.81 16.23
N ARG A 149 -5.51 -16.82 15.38
CA ARG A 149 -4.27 -17.60 15.22
C ARG A 149 -3.25 -16.77 14.46
N HIS A 150 -2.00 -16.81 14.93
CA HIS A 150 -0.90 -16.17 14.24
C HIS A 150 -0.73 -16.79 12.84
N LYS A 151 -0.74 -15.93 11.81
CA LYS A 151 -0.42 -16.28 10.42
C LYS A 151 1.00 -15.79 10.11
N VAL A 152 1.78 -16.60 9.40
CA VAL A 152 3.12 -16.23 8.90
C VAL A 152 2.98 -15.44 7.60
#